data_AF-A0A833GCR5-F1
#
_entry.id   AF-A0A833GCR5-F1
#
_cell.length_a   1.000
_cell.length_b   1.000
_cell.length_c   1.000
_cell.angle_alpha   90.00
_cell.angle_beta   90.00
_cell.angle_gamma   90.00
#
_symmetry.space_group_name_H-M   'P 1'
#
loop_
_entity.id
_entity.type
_entity.pdbx_description
1 polymer ?
#
loop_
_entity_poly.entity_id
_entity_poly.type
_entity_poly.pdbx_seq_one_letter_code
_entity_poly.pdbx_strand_id
1 'polypeptide(L)'
;MRFMQGLIKDTGGHRGARRSHSVTRRPGDARPVNGTLTKAGEGIGAMSAELAQGRREVALANRMLAHEGVLDAFGHVSVRHPGRADRYLLPRSRSPELIAPADVLEFDLDSRPVEASGVHFYSERVIHGEIYKARPDVMAVVHHHAPAMMPFCVSGVALVPVFHLGAPI
;
A
#
# COMPACT_ATOMS: atom_id res chain seq x y z
N MET A 1 -23.80 -26.53 -6.33
CA MET A 1 -24.92 -26.44 -5.39
C MET A 1 -25.32 -24.98 -5.23
N ARG A 2 -26.49 -24.59 -5.75
CA ARG A 2 -27.11 -23.27 -5.54
C ARG A 2 -27.79 -23.27 -4.18
N PHE A 3 -27.64 -22.22 -3.39
CA PHE A 3 -28.69 -21.81 -2.46
C PHE A 3 -28.83 -20.28 -2.50
N MET A 4 -30.07 -19.89 -2.77
CA MET A 4 -30.63 -18.54 -2.88
C MET A 4 -31.78 -18.49 -1.85
N GLN A 5 -32.13 -17.29 -1.39
CA GLN A 5 -33.22 -16.89 -0.47
C GLN A 5 -32.74 -16.57 0.96
N GLY A 6 -33.25 -15.55 1.64
CA GLY A 6 -34.48 -14.80 1.39
C GLY A 6 -34.48 -13.41 2.04
N LEU A 7 -35.17 -12.52 1.35
CA LEU A 7 -35.57 -11.17 1.72
C LEU A 7 -36.82 -11.27 2.63
N ILE A 8 -36.85 -10.60 3.78
CA ILE A 8 -38.10 -10.29 4.50
C ILE A 8 -38.13 -8.78 4.72
N LYS A 9 -39.09 -8.13 4.06
CA LYS A 9 -39.52 -6.76 4.32
C LYS A 9 -40.62 -6.83 5.38
N ASP A 10 -40.48 -6.08 6.45
CA ASP A 10 -41.56 -5.85 7.39
C ASP A 10 -42.06 -4.40 7.26
N THR A 11 -43.39 -4.28 7.17
CA THR A 11 -44.15 -3.06 6.95
C THR A 11 -44.91 -2.74 8.24
N GLY A 12 -44.70 -1.55 8.80
CA GLY A 12 -45.51 -1.09 9.92
C GLY A 12 -45.14 0.32 10.36
N GLY A 13 -45.79 1.33 9.77
CA GLY A 13 -45.73 2.70 10.28
C GLY A 13 -46.56 2.87 11.54
N HIS A 14 -46.29 3.90 12.34
CA HIS A 14 -47.27 4.65 13.11
C HIS A 14 -46.75 6.06 13.47
N ARG A 15 -47.67 7.02 13.38
CA ARG A 15 -47.47 8.47 13.45
C ARG A 15 -47.23 8.93 14.89
N GLY A 16 -46.41 9.97 15.06
CA GLY A 16 -46.23 10.64 16.35
C GLY A 16 -45.65 12.05 16.20
N ALA A 17 -46.51 13.01 15.85
CA ALA A 17 -46.17 14.43 15.84
C ALA A 17 -46.13 15.00 17.27
N ARG A 18 -45.01 15.60 17.70
CA ARG A 18 -45.00 16.59 18.81
C ARG A 18 -43.95 17.69 18.58
N ARG A 19 -44.48 18.82 18.13
CA ARG A 19 -44.26 20.22 18.55
C ARG A 19 -42.84 20.68 18.88
N SER A 20 -42.40 21.61 18.05
CA SER A 20 -41.34 22.60 18.23
C SER A 20 -41.40 23.32 19.57
N HIS A 21 -40.24 23.46 20.21
CA HIS A 21 -39.97 24.50 21.20
C HIS A 21 -38.91 25.42 20.62
N SER A 22 -39.35 26.58 20.16
CA SER A 22 -38.50 27.68 19.69
C SER A 22 -37.91 28.38 20.91
N VAL A 23 -36.65 28.10 21.22
CA VAL A 23 -35.86 28.91 22.16
C VAL A 23 -35.52 30.23 21.46
N THR A 24 -36.18 31.31 21.86
CA THR A 24 -35.85 32.68 21.46
C THR A 24 -34.50 33.08 22.06
N ARG A 25 -33.46 33.16 21.21
CA ARG A 25 -32.16 33.72 21.58
C ARG A 25 -32.26 35.24 21.68
N ARG A 26 -31.81 35.80 22.80
CA ARG A 26 -31.65 37.26 22.97
C ARG A 26 -30.53 37.77 22.05
N PRO A 27 -30.67 38.96 21.45
CA PRO A 27 -29.60 39.59 20.68
C PRO A 27 -28.58 40.23 21.64
N GLY A 28 -27.30 39.90 21.47
CA GLY A 28 -26.20 40.56 22.17
C GLY A 28 -25.43 39.65 23.12
N ASP A 29 -24.62 38.73 22.57
CA ASP A 29 -23.31 38.38 23.14
C ASP A 29 -22.48 37.63 22.07
N ALA A 30 -21.96 38.39 21.09
CA ALA A 30 -21.04 37.84 20.11
C ALA A 30 -19.65 37.73 20.74
N ARG A 31 -19.36 36.61 21.40
CA ARG A 31 -17.98 36.24 21.74
C ARG A 31 -17.31 35.70 20.48
N PRO A 32 -16.08 36.13 20.16
CA PRO A 32 -15.36 35.56 19.04
C PRO A 32 -15.10 34.09 19.34
N VAL A 33 -15.69 33.21 18.53
CA VAL A 33 -15.36 31.79 18.50
C VAL A 33 -14.00 31.70 17.81
N ASN A 34 -12.91 31.82 18.58
CA ASN A 34 -11.59 31.42 18.10
C ASN A 34 -11.62 29.90 17.94
N GLY A 35 -12.04 29.45 16.76
CA GLY A 35 -11.93 28.08 16.33
C GLY A 35 -10.44 27.74 16.22
N THR A 36 -9.92 27.06 17.23
CA THR A 36 -8.63 26.37 17.15
C THR A 36 -8.75 25.35 16.01
N LEU A 37 -8.24 25.69 14.83
CA LEU A 37 -8.06 24.73 13.74
C LEU A 37 -7.10 23.66 14.25
N THR A 38 -7.63 22.48 14.50
CA THR A 38 -6.92 21.33 15.04
C THR A 38 -5.92 20.79 14.04
N LYS A 39 -4.65 20.60 14.47
CA LYS A 39 -3.52 19.92 13.77
C LYS A 39 -3.84 18.54 13.14
N ALA A 40 -5.00 17.97 13.41
CA ALA A 40 -5.41 16.65 12.91
C ALA A 40 -5.53 16.58 11.38
N GLY A 41 -5.91 17.68 10.72
CA GLY A 41 -6.02 17.74 9.26
C GLY A 41 -4.67 17.75 8.54
N GLU A 42 -3.65 18.36 9.14
CA GLU A 42 -2.30 18.45 8.58
C GLU A 42 -1.61 17.07 8.54
N GLY A 43 -1.79 16.25 9.58
CA GLY A 43 -1.21 14.90 9.66
C GLY A 43 -1.78 13.90 8.65
N ILE A 44 -3.10 13.96 8.38
CA ILE A 44 -3.73 13.11 7.36
C ILE A 44 -3.28 13.53 5.94
N GLY A 45 -3.19 14.84 5.69
CA GLY A 45 -2.71 15.37 4.41
C GLY A 45 -1.26 14.98 4.11
N ALA A 46 -0.36 15.09 5.10
CA ALA A 46 1.03 14.71 4.95
C ALA A 46 1.21 13.20 4.66
N MET A 47 0.51 12.34 5.42
CA MET A 47 0.55 10.88 5.20
C MET A 47 0.06 10.48 3.80
N SER A 48 -1.01 11.12 3.33
CA SER A 48 -1.52 10.89 1.98
C SER A 48 -0.50 11.29 0.90
N ALA A 49 0.26 12.36 1.12
CA ALA A 49 1.30 12.81 0.19
C ALA A 49 2.49 11.84 0.15
N GLU A 50 2.95 11.36 1.32
CA GLU A 50 4.01 10.36 1.44
C GLU A 50 3.62 9.03 0.80
N LEU A 51 2.39 8.56 1.03
CA LEU A 51 1.88 7.35 0.38
C LEU A 51 1.85 7.50 -1.14
N ALA A 52 1.38 8.64 -1.64
CA ALA A 52 1.38 8.92 -3.08
C ALA A 52 2.81 8.96 -3.65
N GLN A 53 3.78 9.48 -2.89
CA GLN A 53 5.19 9.45 -3.26
C GLN A 53 5.75 8.03 -3.29
N GLY A 54 5.49 7.21 -2.27
CA GLY A 54 5.94 5.81 -2.25
C GLY A 54 5.40 5.00 -3.43
N ARG A 55 4.14 5.23 -3.83
CA ARG A 55 3.57 4.60 -5.05
C ARG A 55 4.28 5.05 -6.33
N ARG A 56 4.67 6.33 -6.43
CA ARG A 56 5.46 6.84 -7.57
C ARG A 56 6.85 6.21 -7.61
N GLU A 57 7.52 6.11 -6.46
CA GLU A 57 8.86 5.55 -6.35
C GLU A 57 8.88 4.06 -6.69
N VAL A 58 7.93 3.27 -6.20
CA VAL A 58 7.79 1.85 -6.57
C VAL A 58 7.59 1.70 -8.08
N ALA A 59 6.68 2.48 -8.67
CA ALA A 59 6.43 2.42 -10.10
C ALA A 59 7.67 2.82 -10.92
N LEU A 60 8.38 3.86 -10.49
CA LEU A 60 9.62 4.30 -11.13
C LEU A 60 10.72 3.24 -11.02
N ALA A 61 10.93 2.66 -9.83
CA ALA A 61 11.95 1.64 -9.60
C ALA A 61 11.73 0.38 -10.46
N ASN A 62 10.48 -0.09 -10.58
CA ASN A 62 10.17 -1.22 -11.47
C ASN A 62 10.53 -0.89 -12.93
N ARG A 63 10.17 0.30 -13.43
CA ARG A 63 10.48 0.69 -14.81
C ARG A 63 11.98 0.94 -15.04
N MET A 64 12.68 1.54 -14.09
CA MET A 64 14.13 1.74 -14.17
C MET A 64 14.86 0.41 -14.22
N LEU A 65 14.58 -0.51 -13.29
CA LEU A 65 15.28 -1.79 -13.26
C LEU A 65 14.93 -2.69 -14.45
N ALA A 66 13.72 -2.56 -15.02
CA ALA A 66 13.38 -3.22 -16.28
C ALA A 66 14.16 -2.63 -17.46
N HIS A 67 14.24 -1.30 -17.55
CA HIS A 67 15.04 -0.61 -18.57
C HIS A 67 16.53 -1.01 -18.53
N GLU A 68 17.08 -1.14 -17.32
CA GLU A 68 18.47 -1.59 -17.12
C GLU A 68 18.67 -3.11 -17.32
N GLY A 69 17.63 -3.86 -17.68
CA GLY A 69 17.70 -5.31 -17.89
C GLY A 69 17.92 -6.14 -16.62
N VAL A 70 17.68 -5.55 -15.44
CA VAL A 70 17.78 -6.23 -14.14
C VAL A 70 16.51 -7.01 -13.83
N LEU A 71 15.34 -6.42 -14.09
CA LEU A 71 14.05 -7.12 -14.02
C LEU A 71 13.69 -7.69 -15.39
N ASP A 72 13.19 -8.93 -15.36
CA ASP A 72 12.47 -9.54 -16.48
C ASP A 72 10.96 -9.27 -16.36
N ALA A 73 10.13 -10.03 -17.08
CA ALA A 73 8.68 -9.90 -17.01
C ALA A 73 8.05 -10.33 -15.66
N PHE A 74 8.81 -10.99 -14.78
CA PHE A 74 8.34 -11.58 -13.53
C PHE A 74 8.91 -10.92 -12.27
N GLY A 75 9.99 -10.13 -12.41
CA GLY A 75 10.57 -9.39 -11.30
C GLY A 75 9.64 -8.30 -10.74
N HIS A 76 9.86 -7.92 -9.48
CA HIS A 76 9.05 -6.88 -8.84
C HIS A 76 9.75 -6.20 -7.66
N VAL A 77 9.49 -4.90 -7.52
CA VAL A 77 9.97 -4.05 -6.42
C VAL A 77 8.83 -3.73 -5.46
N SER A 78 9.14 -3.78 -4.16
CA SER A 78 8.26 -3.31 -3.09
C SER A 78 9.00 -2.34 -2.17
N VAL A 79 8.25 -1.54 -1.43
CA VAL A 79 8.76 -0.74 -0.30
C VAL A 79 7.87 -0.90 0.91
N ARG A 80 8.43 -0.81 2.13
CA ARG A 80 7.64 -0.73 3.35
C ARG A 80 6.79 0.56 3.32
N HIS A 81 5.58 0.50 3.87
CA HIS A 81 4.69 1.65 3.87
C HIS A 81 5.27 2.78 4.76
N PRO A 82 5.34 4.04 4.27
CA PRO A 82 6.08 5.13 4.93
C PRO A 82 5.57 5.45 6.34
N GLY A 83 4.25 5.36 6.57
CA GLY A 83 3.65 5.59 7.89
C GLY A 83 3.15 4.37 8.66
N ARG A 84 3.37 3.15 8.15
CA ARG A 84 2.74 1.92 8.67
C ARG A 84 3.69 0.75 8.55
N ALA A 85 4.47 0.52 9.60
CA ALA A 85 5.48 -0.56 9.60
C ALA A 85 4.87 -1.96 9.42
N ASP A 86 3.57 -2.12 9.70
CA ASP A 86 2.76 -3.33 9.51
C ASP A 86 2.28 -3.54 8.06
N ARG A 87 2.72 -2.72 7.11
CA ARG A 87 2.30 -2.76 5.70
C ARG A 87 3.44 -2.52 4.73
N TYR A 88 3.23 -2.92 3.48
CA TYR A 88 4.12 -2.61 2.38
C TYR A 88 3.35 -2.31 1.08
N LEU A 89 4.04 -1.68 0.15
CA LEU A 89 3.55 -1.31 -1.17
C LEU A 89 4.15 -2.25 -2.22
N LEU A 90 3.31 -2.83 -3.07
CA LEU A 90 3.73 -3.70 -4.17
C LEU A 90 2.76 -3.54 -5.35
N PRO A 91 3.23 -3.55 -6.61
CA PRO A 91 2.33 -3.54 -7.76
C PRO A 91 1.42 -4.77 -7.83
N ARG A 92 0.29 -4.63 -8.51
CA ARG A 92 -0.46 -5.79 -9.02
C ARG A 92 0.38 -6.56 -10.06
N SER A 93 -0.02 -7.80 -10.35
CA SER A 93 0.64 -8.63 -11.36
C SER A 93 0.57 -7.97 -12.74
N ARG A 94 1.72 -7.47 -13.21
CA ARG A 94 1.91 -6.80 -14.51
C ARG A 94 3.40 -6.76 -14.85
N SER A 95 3.75 -6.66 -16.13
CA SER A 95 5.13 -6.41 -16.57
C SER A 95 5.70 -5.15 -15.88
N PRO A 96 6.93 -5.20 -15.32
CA PRO A 96 7.58 -4.09 -14.63
C PRO A 96 7.67 -2.79 -15.43
N GLU A 97 7.85 -2.88 -16.76
CA GLU A 97 7.93 -1.73 -17.66
C GLU A 97 6.63 -0.91 -17.73
N LEU A 98 5.50 -1.55 -17.41
CA LEU A 98 4.17 -0.97 -17.55
C LEU A 98 3.55 -0.52 -16.22
N ILE A 99 4.28 -0.65 -15.11
CA ILE A 99 3.77 -0.29 -13.79
C ILE A 99 3.54 1.22 -13.72
N ALA A 100 2.31 1.62 -13.40
CA ALA A 100 1.96 3.00 -13.05
C ALA A 100 1.76 3.13 -11.53
N PRO A 101 1.80 4.35 -10.95
CA PRO A 101 1.54 4.54 -9.51
C PRO A 101 0.18 3.99 -9.05
N ALA A 102 -0.82 4.00 -9.94
CA ALA A 102 -2.15 3.44 -9.67
C ALA A 102 -2.18 1.90 -9.66
N ASP A 103 -1.15 1.24 -10.21
CA ASP A 103 -1.01 -0.22 -10.14
C ASP A 103 -0.42 -0.69 -8.80
N VAL A 104 0.14 0.22 -7.99
CA VAL A 104 0.75 -0.08 -6.69
C VAL A 104 -0.33 -0.18 -5.62
N LEU A 105 -0.34 -1.25 -4.85
CA LEU A 105 -1.33 -1.57 -3.83
C LEU A 105 -0.69 -1.74 -2.46
N GLU A 106 -1.50 -1.66 -1.40
CA GLU A 106 -1.08 -1.94 -0.03
C GLU A 106 -1.36 -3.38 0.36
N PHE A 107 -0.38 -4.01 1.01
CA PHE A 107 -0.48 -5.33 1.60
C PHE A 107 -0.11 -5.26 3.08
N ASP A 108 -0.78 -6.06 3.90
CA ASP A 108 -0.33 -6.34 5.26
C ASP A 108 0.92 -7.25 5.24
N LEU A 109 1.55 -7.46 6.39
CA LEU A 109 2.73 -8.34 6.45
C LEU A 109 2.42 -9.79 6.08
N ASP A 110 1.18 -10.27 6.25
CA ASP A 110 0.74 -11.60 5.79
C ASP A 110 0.45 -11.65 4.27
N SER A 111 0.82 -10.59 3.55
CA SER A 111 0.62 -10.45 2.11
C SER A 111 -0.84 -10.53 1.68
N ARG A 112 -1.78 -10.14 2.55
CA ARG A 112 -3.18 -9.92 2.17
C ARG A 112 -3.35 -8.47 1.72
N PRO A 113 -4.09 -8.22 0.64
CA PRO A 113 -4.36 -6.85 0.21
C PRO A 113 -5.18 -6.14 1.29
N VAL A 114 -4.80 -4.90 1.63
CA VAL A 114 -5.51 -4.11 2.64
C VAL A 114 -6.90 -3.72 2.16
N GLU A 115 -7.04 -3.46 0.86
CA GLU A 115 -8.30 -3.15 0.20
C GLU A 115 -8.66 -4.25 -0.79
N ALA A 116 -9.95 -4.61 -0.85
CA ALA A 116 -10.43 -5.55 -1.85
C ALA A 116 -10.18 -4.98 -3.25
N SER A 117 -9.52 -5.76 -4.10
CA SER A 117 -9.26 -5.38 -5.48
C SER A 117 -9.68 -6.51 -6.42
N GLY A 118 -10.18 -6.17 -7.60
CA GLY A 118 -10.51 -7.14 -8.66
C GLY A 118 -9.32 -7.50 -9.56
N VAL A 119 -8.09 -7.15 -9.18
CA VAL A 119 -6.90 -7.38 -10.01
C VAL A 119 -6.13 -8.62 -9.54
N HIS A 120 -5.31 -9.17 -10.44
CA HIS A 120 -4.42 -10.28 -10.12
C HIS A 120 -3.18 -9.78 -9.36
N PHE A 121 -2.71 -10.58 -8.40
CA PHE A 121 -1.49 -10.31 -7.61
C PHE A 121 -0.39 -11.30 -7.95
N TYR A 122 0.86 -10.91 -7.71
CA TYR A 122 1.97 -11.85 -7.74
C TYR A 122 1.74 -12.97 -6.70
N SER A 123 1.98 -14.22 -7.09
CA SER A 123 2.02 -15.35 -6.15
C SER A 123 3.19 -15.23 -5.18
N GLU A 124 4.30 -14.66 -5.64
CA GLU A 124 5.57 -14.51 -4.93
C GLU A 124 5.58 -13.37 -3.91
N ARG A 125 4.50 -12.59 -3.80
CA ARG A 125 4.38 -11.48 -2.82
C ARG A 125 4.66 -11.90 -1.38
N VAL A 126 4.46 -13.19 -1.04
CA VAL A 126 4.76 -13.76 0.28
C VAL A 126 6.24 -13.64 0.65
N ILE A 127 7.15 -13.66 -0.33
CA ILE A 127 8.58 -13.43 -0.11
C ILE A 127 8.81 -12.05 0.51
N HIS A 128 8.12 -11.03 0.00
CA HIS A 128 8.21 -9.67 0.50
C HIS A 128 7.66 -9.54 1.91
N GLY A 129 6.44 -10.07 2.14
CA GLY A 129 5.79 -10.05 3.44
C GLY A 129 6.67 -10.67 4.53
N GLU A 130 7.19 -11.88 4.28
CA GLU A 130 8.04 -12.59 5.25
C GLU A 130 9.39 -11.89 5.49
N ILE A 131 10.03 -11.30 4.47
CA ILE A 131 11.23 -10.47 4.66
C ILE A 131 10.91 -9.27 5.55
N TYR A 132 9.83 -8.55 5.29
CA TYR A 132 9.46 -7.39 6.11
C TYR A 132 9.07 -7.76 7.55
N LYS A 133 8.52 -8.96 7.79
CA LYS A 133 8.29 -9.48 9.14
C LYS A 133 9.60 -9.78 9.86
N ALA A 134 10.48 -10.53 9.20
CA ALA A 134 11.74 -10.99 9.79
C ALA A 134 12.76 -9.86 9.97
N ARG A 135 12.67 -8.81 9.14
CA ARG A 135 13.62 -7.71 9.08
C ARG A 135 12.92 -6.33 9.14
N PRO A 136 12.60 -5.84 10.35
CA PRO A 136 11.98 -4.53 10.53
C PRO A 136 12.80 -3.36 9.96
N ASP A 137 14.13 -3.53 9.87
CA ASP A 137 15.08 -2.57 9.32
C ASP A 137 15.03 -2.48 7.78
N VAL A 138 14.51 -3.51 7.10
CA VAL A 138 14.40 -3.52 5.64
C VAL A 138 13.24 -2.62 5.20
N MET A 139 13.55 -1.68 4.32
CA MET A 139 12.61 -0.68 3.78
C MET A 139 12.22 -0.91 2.32
N ALA A 140 12.98 -1.72 1.59
CA ALA A 140 12.70 -2.08 0.21
C ALA A 140 13.14 -3.51 -0.08
N VAL A 141 12.41 -4.20 -0.94
CA VAL A 141 12.74 -5.56 -1.40
C VAL A 141 12.54 -5.63 -2.90
N VAL A 142 13.55 -6.15 -3.59
CA VAL A 142 13.54 -6.44 -5.03
C VAL A 142 13.67 -7.94 -5.21
N HIS A 143 12.75 -8.51 -5.98
CA HIS A 143 12.85 -9.88 -6.47
C HIS A 143 13.05 -9.84 -7.99
N HIS A 144 14.03 -10.58 -8.50
CA HIS A 144 14.40 -10.56 -9.90
C HIS A 144 15.15 -11.83 -10.34
N HIS A 145 15.23 -12.03 -11.65
CA HIS A 145 15.89 -13.18 -12.28
C HIS A 145 17.02 -12.74 -13.22
N ALA A 146 17.83 -11.76 -12.80
CA ALA A 146 18.89 -11.24 -13.67
C ALA A 146 19.81 -12.40 -14.14
N PRO A 147 20.04 -12.57 -15.45
CA PRO A 147 20.80 -13.71 -15.98
C PRO A 147 22.20 -13.86 -15.38
N ALA A 148 22.84 -12.76 -15.01
CA ALA A 148 24.16 -12.76 -14.37
C ALA A 148 24.16 -13.38 -12.96
N MET A 149 23.01 -13.40 -12.27
CA MET A 149 22.88 -13.93 -10.91
C MET A 149 22.43 -15.39 -10.88
N MET A 150 21.62 -15.81 -11.86
CA MET A 150 20.98 -17.14 -11.87
C MET A 150 21.96 -18.33 -11.72
N PRO A 151 23.18 -18.34 -12.31
CA PRO A 151 24.13 -19.44 -12.11
C PRO A 151 24.54 -19.64 -10.64
N PHE A 152 24.63 -18.56 -9.85
CA PHE A 152 25.00 -18.63 -8.44
C PHE A 152 23.88 -19.23 -7.57
N CYS A 153 22.61 -19.11 -8.00
CA CYS A 153 21.46 -19.65 -7.27
C CYS A 153 21.39 -21.18 -7.26
N VAL A 154 22.05 -21.85 -8.23
CA VAL A 154 21.93 -23.32 -8.42
C VAL A 154 23.25 -24.07 -8.37
N SER A 155 24.38 -23.39 -8.56
CA SER A 155 25.69 -24.05 -8.66
C SER A 155 26.33 -24.40 -7.32
N GLY A 156 25.86 -23.82 -6.21
CA GLY A 156 26.53 -23.91 -4.90
C GLY A 156 27.84 -23.13 -4.81
N VAL A 157 28.24 -22.42 -5.88
CA VAL A 157 29.39 -21.52 -5.88
C VAL A 157 29.01 -20.23 -5.17
N ALA A 158 29.84 -19.82 -4.21
CA ALA A 158 29.62 -18.57 -3.47
C ALA A 158 29.75 -17.34 -4.38
N LEU A 159 28.87 -16.36 -4.20
CA LEU A 159 29.04 -15.04 -4.77
C LEU A 159 30.08 -14.26 -3.95
N VAL A 160 31.23 -13.95 -4.54
CA VAL A 160 32.36 -13.28 -3.86
C VAL A 160 32.57 -11.88 -4.44
N PRO A 161 32.73 -10.83 -3.61
CA PRO A 161 33.11 -9.50 -4.08
C PRO A 161 34.48 -9.51 -4.75
N VAL A 162 34.55 -9.09 -6.02
CA VAL A 162 35.81 -9.00 -6.79
C VAL A 162 36.15 -7.58 -7.25
N PHE A 163 35.27 -6.62 -6.99
CA PHE A 163 35.42 -5.22 -7.36
C PHE A 163 34.86 -4.34 -6.25
N HIS A 164 35.37 -3.12 -6.11
CA HIS A 164 35.04 -2.21 -5.00
C HIS A 164 33.53 -1.92 -4.88
N LEU A 165 32.78 -1.99 -5.99
CA LEU A 165 31.32 -1.80 -6.00
C LEU A 165 30.52 -2.92 -5.30
N GLY A 166 31.11 -4.11 -5.12
CA GLY A 166 30.46 -5.25 -4.46
C GLY A 166 30.97 -5.54 -3.05
N ALA A 167 31.95 -4.78 -2.57
CA ALA A 167 32.52 -5.00 -1.24
C ALA A 167 31.60 -4.42 -0.15
N PRO A 168 31.36 -5.14 0.96
CA PRO A 168 30.67 -4.55 2.10
C PRO A 168 31.50 -3.39 2.67
N ILE A 169 30.83 -2.28 2.99
CA ILE A 169 31.41 -1.10 3.64
C ILE A 169 31.55 -1.35 5.14
#